data_AF-A0A427AZD5-F1
#
_entry.id   AF-A0A427AZD5-F1
#
_cell.length_a   1.000
_cell.length_b   1.000
_cell.length_c   1.000
_cell.angle_alpha   90.00
_cell.angle_beta   90.00
_cell.angle_gamma   90.00
#
_symmetry.space_group_name_H-M   'P 1'
#
loop_
_entity.id
_entity.type
_entity.pdbx_description
1 polymer ?
#
loop_
_entity_poly.entity_id
_entity_poly.type
_entity_poly.pdbx_seq_one_letter_code
_entity_poly.pdbx_strand_id
1 'polypeptide(L)'
;MTIVSSFYYCFSLKGMSWEGSQQTQLSSNKTVMRVRVRGGSVKWRALRLDTGNYSWGSEAVTRKTRVLDVIYNASNNELVRTQTLVKSAIVQVDAAPFKQWYFQHYGVEIGRKKKAPTASKKEAEEEGEAATEDGKRSNHVTRKLEKRQQGRKLDPHIEEQFASGRLLACISSRPGQCGRADG
;
A
#
# COMPACT_ATOMS: atom_id res chain seq x y z
N MET A 1 -32.46 -4.59 -57.79
CA MET A 1 -31.17 -5.28 -57.60
C MET A 1 -30.21 -4.26 -57.01
N THR A 2 -29.86 -4.45 -55.72
CA THR A 2 -28.68 -3.92 -55.01
C THR A 2 -28.42 -2.40 -54.94
N ILE A 3 -29.04 -1.75 -53.93
CA ILE A 3 -28.39 -0.67 -53.17
C ILE A 3 -27.91 -1.30 -51.86
N VAL A 4 -26.70 -1.87 -51.87
CA VAL A 4 -26.03 -2.36 -50.65
C VAL A 4 -24.57 -1.97 -50.74
N SER A 5 -24.20 -0.94 -49.97
CA SER A 5 -22.88 -0.73 -49.34
C SER A 5 -22.69 0.77 -49.08
N SER A 6 -23.57 1.30 -48.24
CA SER A 6 -23.16 2.33 -47.30
C SER A 6 -22.90 1.59 -45.98
N PHE A 7 -21.87 1.99 -45.25
CA PHE A 7 -21.29 1.38 -44.04
C PHE A 7 -20.02 0.56 -44.24
N TYR A 8 -19.04 0.89 -43.37
CA TYR A 8 -17.70 0.32 -43.18
C TYR A 8 -16.55 0.87 -44.03
N TYR A 9 -16.25 2.16 -43.85
CA TYR A 9 -14.86 2.60 -43.85
C TYR A 9 -14.61 3.57 -42.69
N CYS A 10 -14.59 3.03 -41.46
CA CYS A 10 -13.85 3.68 -40.39
C CYS A 10 -12.40 3.24 -40.54
N PHE A 11 -11.63 3.99 -41.32
CA PHE A 11 -10.17 3.87 -41.30
C PHE A 11 -9.75 4.08 -39.85
N SER A 12 -9.10 3.10 -39.22
CA SER A 12 -8.50 3.27 -37.90
C SER A 12 -7.45 4.38 -38.01
N LEU A 13 -7.88 5.62 -37.80
CA LEU A 13 -7.02 6.79 -37.82
C LEU A 13 -5.96 6.54 -36.75
N LYS A 14 -4.68 6.68 -37.10
CA LYS A 14 -3.56 6.60 -36.13
C LYS A 14 -3.75 7.51 -34.89
N GLY A 15 -4.68 8.46 -34.95
CA GLY A 15 -5.09 9.29 -33.82
C GLY A 15 -5.96 8.59 -32.76
N MET A 16 -6.60 7.46 -33.08
CA MET A 16 -7.47 6.65 -32.21
C MET A 16 -6.83 5.29 -31.92
N SER A 17 -5.52 5.25 -31.64
CA SER A 17 -4.83 4.02 -31.24
C SER A 17 -5.10 3.71 -29.77
N TRP A 18 -5.78 2.58 -29.50
CA TRP A 18 -5.94 2.02 -28.16
C TRP A 18 -4.97 0.85 -27.99
N GLU A 19 -4.25 0.82 -26.87
CA GLU A 19 -3.51 -0.38 -26.44
C GLU A 19 -4.32 -1.13 -25.39
N GLY A 20 -4.14 -2.45 -25.34
CA GLY A 20 -4.84 -3.35 -24.42
C GLY A 20 -4.68 -2.96 -22.94
N SER A 21 -5.69 -3.32 -22.15
CA SER A 21 -5.65 -3.18 -20.69
C SER A 21 -4.59 -4.11 -20.11
N GLN A 22 -3.62 -3.57 -19.40
CA GLN A 22 -2.62 -4.38 -18.73
C GLN A 22 -3.07 -4.81 -17.34
N GLN A 23 -2.88 -6.09 -17.06
CA GLN A 23 -3.15 -6.72 -15.79
C GLN A 23 -1.88 -6.74 -14.94
N THR A 24 -1.77 -5.82 -13.98
CA THR A 24 -0.62 -5.81 -13.05
C THR A 24 -0.83 -6.86 -11.98
N GLN A 25 0.04 -7.87 -11.92
CA GLN A 25 -0.04 -8.94 -10.94
C GLN A 25 0.82 -8.65 -9.70
N LEU A 26 0.37 -9.15 -8.56
CA LEU A 26 1.17 -9.14 -7.35
C LEU A 26 2.32 -10.14 -7.48
N SER A 27 3.56 -9.65 -7.39
CA SER A 27 4.76 -10.50 -7.42
C SER A 27 5.98 -9.72 -6.96
N SER A 28 6.86 -10.38 -6.20
CA SER A 28 8.14 -9.83 -5.73
C SER A 28 9.07 -9.39 -6.88
N ASN A 29 8.94 -10.02 -8.05
CA ASN A 29 9.74 -9.71 -9.23
C ASN A 29 9.21 -8.48 -9.94
N LYS A 30 9.58 -7.30 -9.42
CA LYS A 30 9.16 -6.01 -9.99
C LYS A 30 9.53 -5.90 -11.46
N THR A 31 8.50 -5.79 -12.32
CA THR A 31 8.66 -5.63 -13.76
C THR A 31 7.86 -4.42 -14.22
N VAL A 32 8.54 -3.40 -14.70
CA VAL A 32 7.91 -2.17 -15.24
C VAL A 32 8.48 -1.88 -16.62
N MET A 33 7.60 -1.73 -17.59
CA MET A 33 7.94 -1.43 -18.98
C MET A 33 7.71 0.04 -19.30
N ARG A 34 8.54 0.55 -20.20
CA ARG A 34 8.41 1.89 -20.75
C ARG A 34 7.61 1.82 -22.04
N VAL A 35 6.55 2.62 -22.16
CA VAL A 35 5.75 2.71 -23.38
C VAL A 35 5.76 4.14 -23.91
N ARG A 36 6.15 4.31 -25.18
CA ARG A 36 6.06 5.61 -25.87
C ARG A 36 4.62 5.85 -26.28
N VAL A 37 4.08 6.99 -25.88
CA VAL A 37 2.74 7.41 -26.28
C VAL A 37 2.82 8.52 -27.32
N ARG A 38 1.67 8.81 -27.94
CA ARG A 38 1.54 9.92 -28.88
C ARG A 38 2.01 11.24 -28.23
N GLY A 39 2.72 12.06 -29.00
CA GLY A 39 3.28 13.33 -28.50
C GLY A 39 4.65 13.20 -27.82
N GLY A 40 5.29 12.04 -27.89
CA GLY A 40 6.67 11.84 -27.41
C GLY A 40 6.80 11.60 -25.89
N SER A 41 5.71 11.75 -25.14
CA SER A 41 5.69 11.37 -23.73
C SER A 41 5.81 9.85 -23.54
N VAL A 42 6.15 9.48 -22.31
CA VAL A 42 6.38 8.09 -21.94
C VAL A 42 5.50 7.75 -20.75
N LYS A 43 4.82 6.60 -20.82
CA LYS A 43 4.10 6.01 -19.70
C LYS A 43 4.83 4.79 -19.18
N TRP A 44 4.70 4.55 -17.88
CA TRP A 44 5.27 3.38 -17.22
C TRP A 44 4.15 2.36 -17.01
N ARG A 45 4.36 1.14 -17.50
CA ARG A 45 3.40 0.04 -17.37
C ARG A 45 3.95 -0.99 -16.42
N ALA A 46 3.32 -1.14 -15.26
CA ALA A 46 3.66 -2.22 -14.36
C ALA A 46 3.04 -3.53 -14.82
N LEU A 47 3.86 -4.58 -14.93
CA LEU A 47 3.40 -5.95 -15.12
C LEU A 47 3.33 -6.69 -13.79
N ARG A 48 4.33 -6.46 -12.93
CA ARG A 48 4.48 -7.11 -11.64
C ARG A 48 4.97 -6.10 -10.61
N LEU A 49 4.30 -6.01 -9.47
CA LEU A 49 4.66 -5.16 -8.34
C LEU A 49 4.36 -5.89 -7.03
N ASP A 50 5.15 -5.61 -5.99
CA ASP A 50 4.94 -6.07 -4.62
C ASP A 50 4.99 -4.92 -3.61
N THR A 51 5.42 -3.73 -4.03
CA THR A 51 5.72 -2.60 -3.16
C THR A 51 5.05 -1.33 -3.66
N GLY A 52 4.60 -0.52 -2.71
CA GLY A 52 3.91 0.75 -2.95
C GLY A 52 4.18 1.75 -1.85
N ASN A 53 3.90 3.03 -2.10
CA ASN A 53 3.84 4.04 -1.05
C ASN A 53 2.41 4.14 -0.56
N TYR A 54 2.22 3.91 0.74
CA TYR A 54 0.93 4.02 1.38
C TYR A 54 0.92 5.18 2.36
N SER A 55 -0.16 5.95 2.36
CA SER A 55 -0.36 7.10 3.24
C SER A 55 -1.28 6.76 4.40
N TRP A 56 -0.82 7.06 5.60
CA TRP A 56 -1.68 7.12 6.78
C TRP A 56 -2.27 8.52 6.90
N GLY A 57 -3.53 8.66 6.48
CA GLY A 57 -4.20 9.96 6.33
C GLY A 57 -4.31 10.79 7.63
N SER A 58 -4.56 10.17 8.78
CA SER A 58 -4.71 10.92 10.05
C SER A 58 -3.39 11.50 10.57
N GLU A 59 -2.29 10.78 10.35
CA GLU A 59 -0.95 11.19 10.78
C GLU A 59 -0.17 11.91 9.66
N ALA A 60 -0.78 12.04 8.46
CA ALA A 60 -0.19 12.63 7.26
C ALA A 60 1.20 12.05 6.91
N VAL A 61 1.37 10.73 7.04
CA VAL A 61 2.66 10.05 6.85
C VAL A 61 2.59 9.04 5.73
N THR A 62 3.53 9.13 4.80
CA THR A 62 3.70 8.15 3.72
C THR A 62 4.91 7.28 3.98
N ARG A 63 4.75 5.96 3.84
CA ARG A 63 5.86 5.01 3.91
C ARG A 63 5.76 3.98 2.79
N LYS A 64 6.94 3.52 2.35
CA LYS A 64 7.05 2.43 1.40
C LYS A 64 6.81 1.12 2.14
N THR A 65 5.84 0.36 1.69
CA THR A 65 5.43 -0.90 2.31
C THR A 65 5.23 -1.96 1.25
N ARG A 66 5.20 -3.23 1.69
CA ARG A 66 4.88 -4.35 0.82
C ARG A 66 3.36 -4.57 0.80
N VAL A 67 2.84 -4.86 -0.38
CA VAL A 67 1.48 -5.35 -0.59
C VAL A 67 1.51 -6.85 -0.38
N LEU A 68 0.70 -7.33 0.55
CA LEU A 68 0.62 -8.75 0.91
C LEU A 68 -0.38 -9.48 0.05
N ASP A 69 -1.62 -8.98 -0.02
CA ASP A 69 -2.73 -9.60 -0.72
C ASP A 69 -3.74 -8.56 -1.20
N VAL A 70 -4.52 -8.89 -2.23
CA VAL A 70 -5.71 -8.14 -2.64
C VAL A 70 -6.93 -8.81 -2.01
N ILE A 71 -7.74 -8.08 -1.24
CA ILE A 71 -8.92 -8.65 -0.55
C ILE A 71 -10.20 -8.41 -1.35
N TYR A 72 -10.35 -7.19 -1.84
CA TYR A 72 -11.62 -6.75 -2.41
C TYR A 72 -11.41 -5.84 -3.60
N ASN A 73 -12.27 -6.00 -4.60
CA ASN A 73 -12.38 -5.11 -5.72
C ASN A 73 -13.87 -4.90 -6.02
N ALA A 74 -14.28 -3.64 -6.17
CA ALA A 74 -15.68 -3.30 -6.42
C ALA A 74 -16.18 -3.78 -7.78
N SER A 75 -15.31 -3.83 -8.79
CA SER A 75 -15.74 -4.06 -10.18
C SER A 75 -15.86 -5.54 -10.54
N ASN A 76 -14.97 -6.40 -10.02
CA ASN A 76 -14.91 -7.81 -10.39
C ASN A 76 -14.16 -8.64 -9.34
N ASN A 77 -14.74 -9.76 -8.92
CA ASN A 77 -14.17 -10.70 -7.96
C ASN A 77 -13.04 -11.57 -8.54
N GLU A 78 -12.99 -11.77 -9.87
CA GLU A 78 -11.88 -12.52 -10.49
C GLU A 78 -10.54 -11.82 -10.28
N LEU A 79 -10.55 -10.48 -10.20
CA LEU A 79 -9.35 -9.67 -9.96
C LEU A 79 -8.75 -9.90 -8.57
N VAL A 80 -9.58 -10.29 -7.60
CA VAL A 80 -9.14 -10.68 -6.26
C VAL A 80 -8.46 -12.04 -6.31
N ARG A 81 -9.06 -13.02 -7.01
CA ARG A 81 -8.51 -14.38 -7.16
C ARG A 81 -7.16 -14.40 -7.85
N THR A 82 -6.99 -13.55 -8.86
CA THR A 82 -5.72 -13.43 -9.59
C THR A 82 -4.70 -12.51 -8.91
N GLN A 83 -5.03 -11.90 -7.78
CA GLN A 83 -4.20 -10.89 -7.09
C GLN A 83 -3.75 -9.75 -8.02
N THR A 84 -4.70 -9.18 -8.75
CA THR A 84 -4.42 -8.06 -9.66
C THR A 84 -4.58 -6.71 -8.97
N LEU A 85 -3.57 -5.88 -9.14
CA LEU A 85 -3.54 -4.51 -8.64
C LEU A 85 -4.24 -3.56 -9.62
N VAL A 86 -5.34 -2.96 -9.17
CA VAL A 86 -6.15 -2.00 -9.93
C VAL A 86 -6.46 -0.80 -9.04
N LYS A 87 -6.75 0.35 -9.65
CA LYS A 87 -7.28 1.50 -8.91
C LYS A 87 -8.55 1.07 -8.15
N SER A 88 -8.66 1.51 -6.91
CA SER A 88 -9.73 1.21 -5.95
C SER A 88 -9.76 -0.22 -5.43
N ALA A 89 -8.73 -1.04 -5.71
CA ALA A 89 -8.60 -2.34 -5.06
C ALA A 89 -8.23 -2.14 -3.58
N ILE A 90 -8.89 -2.89 -2.69
CA ILE A 90 -8.55 -2.97 -1.28
C ILE A 90 -7.53 -4.07 -1.07
N VAL A 91 -6.42 -3.71 -0.47
CA VAL A 91 -5.24 -4.55 -0.29
C VAL A 91 -4.85 -4.65 1.18
N GLN A 92 -4.22 -5.77 1.54
CA GLN A 92 -3.49 -5.93 2.79
C GLN A 92 -2.07 -5.42 2.60
N VAL A 93 -1.64 -4.57 3.51
CA VAL A 93 -0.32 -3.94 3.50
C VAL A 93 0.40 -4.30 4.80
N ASP A 94 1.71 -4.46 4.70
CA ASP A 94 2.56 -4.67 5.87
C ASP A 94 2.55 -3.45 6.82
N ALA A 95 2.30 -3.71 8.11
CA ALA A 95 2.26 -2.70 9.16
C ALA A 95 3.64 -2.32 9.72
N ALA A 96 4.68 -3.15 9.52
CA ALA A 96 6.00 -2.95 10.13
C ALA A 96 6.61 -1.54 9.95
N PRO A 97 6.66 -0.95 8.74
CA PRO A 97 7.23 0.40 8.57
C PRO A 97 6.42 1.51 9.26
N PHE A 98 5.12 1.32 9.44
CA PHE A 98 4.28 2.27 10.17
C PHE A 98 4.44 2.12 11.69
N LYS A 99 4.62 0.89 12.19
CA LYS A 99 4.94 0.64 13.61
C LYS A 99 6.28 1.27 13.99
N GLN A 100 7.31 1.06 13.17
CA GLN A 100 8.64 1.63 13.41
C GLN A 100 8.58 3.17 13.42
N TRP A 101 7.84 3.76 12.48
CA TRP A 101 7.63 5.20 12.47
C TRP A 101 6.90 5.69 13.71
N TYR A 102 5.84 5.00 14.12
CA TYR A 102 5.04 5.40 15.27
C TYR A 102 5.86 5.33 16.57
N PHE A 103 6.70 4.31 16.73
CA PHE A 103 7.64 4.21 17.84
C PHE A 103 8.62 5.38 17.87
N GLN A 104 9.20 5.75 16.72
CA GLN A 104 10.09 6.91 16.63
C GLN A 104 9.36 8.25 16.87
N HIS A 105 8.09 8.35 16.48
CA HIS A 105 7.33 9.59 16.53
C HIS A 105 6.76 9.89 17.92
N TYR A 106 6.21 8.86 18.59
CA TYR A 106 5.51 8.94 19.86
C TYR A 106 6.24 8.27 21.03
N GLY A 107 7.23 7.41 20.76
CA GLY A 107 7.93 6.62 21.79
C GLY A 107 7.10 5.46 22.34
N VAL A 108 6.03 5.07 21.64
CA VAL A 108 5.10 4.04 22.09
C VAL A 108 5.00 2.95 21.04
N GLU A 109 4.98 1.69 21.46
CA GLU A 109 4.76 0.56 20.57
C GLU A 109 3.26 0.27 20.41
N ILE A 110 2.78 0.21 19.17
CA ILE A 110 1.40 -0.22 18.84
C ILE A 110 1.38 -1.71 18.52
N GLY A 111 0.32 -2.38 18.95
CA GLY A 111 0.03 -3.74 18.50
C GLY A 111 0.67 -4.83 19.35
N ARG A 112 1.13 -4.50 20.57
CA ARG A 112 1.36 -5.50 21.62
C ARG A 112 0.01 -6.11 21.96
N LYS A 113 -0.29 -7.30 21.46
CA LYS A 113 -1.45 -8.07 21.89
C LYS A 113 -1.38 -8.20 23.41
N LYS A 114 -2.34 -7.61 24.14
CA LYS A 114 -2.60 -7.97 25.53
C LYS A 114 -2.97 -9.46 25.54
N LYS A 115 -1.99 -10.34 25.71
CA LYS A 115 -2.28 -11.70 26.17
C LYS A 115 -2.92 -11.56 27.56
N ALA A 116 -4.07 -12.20 27.74
CA ALA A 116 -4.69 -12.39 29.04
C ALA A 116 -3.66 -12.99 30.03
N PRO A 117 -3.77 -12.70 31.34
CA PRO A 117 -2.69 -12.92 32.30
C PRO A 117 -2.69 -14.37 32.79
N THR A 118 -2.38 -15.34 31.94
CA THR A 118 -2.06 -16.69 32.40
C THR A 118 -1.32 -17.45 31.30
N ALA A 119 -0.17 -18.03 31.63
CA ALA A 119 0.63 -18.93 30.81
C ALA A 119 1.41 -18.31 29.63
N SER A 120 2.53 -17.63 29.93
CA SER A 120 3.81 -17.78 29.22
C SER A 120 4.82 -16.77 29.79
N LYS A 121 5.38 -17.09 30.96
CA LYS A 121 6.44 -16.31 31.63
C LYS A 121 7.85 -16.74 31.18
N LYS A 122 7.95 -17.38 30.02
CA LYS A 122 9.17 -17.82 29.33
C LYS A 122 8.83 -17.78 27.83
N GLU A 123 9.72 -17.29 26.98
CA GLU A 123 9.48 -16.84 25.59
C GLU A 123 8.98 -15.39 25.42
N ALA A 124 9.19 -14.53 26.44
CA ALA A 124 9.05 -13.08 26.32
C ALA A 124 10.40 -12.35 26.54
N GLU A 125 11.52 -13.07 26.34
CA GLU A 125 12.87 -12.57 26.65
C GLU A 125 13.80 -12.46 25.43
N GLU A 126 13.42 -12.87 24.20
CA GLU A 126 14.38 -12.85 23.06
C GLU A 126 14.10 -11.84 21.93
N GLU A 127 13.02 -11.06 21.97
CA GLU A 127 12.85 -9.89 21.09
C GLU A 127 12.61 -8.59 21.89
N GLY A 128 12.93 -8.64 23.19
CA GLY A 128 12.92 -7.53 24.14
C GLY A 128 14.29 -6.88 24.37
N GLU A 129 15.31 -7.29 23.62
CA GLU A 129 16.69 -6.77 23.70
C GLU A 129 17.04 -5.85 22.51
N ALA A 130 16.13 -4.92 22.18
CA ALA A 130 16.51 -3.66 21.54
C ALA A 130 15.90 -2.46 22.29
N ALA A 131 15.53 -2.67 23.56
CA ALA A 131 15.07 -1.65 24.50
C ALA A 131 16.21 -1.15 25.41
N THR A 132 17.44 -1.08 24.90
CA THR A 132 18.62 -0.52 25.57
C THR A 132 19.50 0.29 24.61
N GLU A 133 18.88 1.18 23.83
CA GLU A 133 19.53 2.46 23.47
C GLU A 133 18.63 3.63 23.87
N ASP A 134 18.20 3.66 25.12
CA ASP A 134 17.95 4.94 25.79
C ASP A 134 19.31 5.59 26.16
N GLY A 135 20.09 5.86 25.12
CA GLY A 135 21.21 6.79 25.20
C GLY A 135 20.62 8.17 25.48
N LYS A 136 20.51 8.53 26.75
CA LYS A 136 20.35 9.90 27.28
C LYS A 136 19.66 10.84 26.27
N ARG A 137 18.37 10.61 25.98
CA ARG A 137 17.66 11.44 25.00
C ARG A 137 17.70 12.88 25.48
N SER A 138 18.07 13.79 24.58
CA SER A 138 18.14 15.21 24.93
C SER A 138 16.78 15.69 25.46
N ASN A 139 16.78 16.59 26.45
CA ASN A 139 15.55 17.17 27.02
C ASN A 139 14.61 17.74 25.94
N HIS A 140 15.16 18.15 24.80
CA HIS A 140 14.39 18.64 23.67
C HIS A 140 13.54 17.55 22.99
N VAL A 141 14.04 16.32 22.88
CA VAL A 141 13.31 15.18 22.30
C VAL A 141 12.20 14.74 23.26
N THR A 142 12.49 14.62 24.55
CA THR A 142 11.47 14.27 25.57
C THR A 142 10.31 15.26 25.55
N ARG A 143 10.59 16.57 25.55
CA ARG A 143 9.58 17.62 25.44
C ARG A 143 8.76 17.53 24.14
N LYS A 144 9.37 17.10 23.02
CA LYS A 144 8.65 16.90 21.76
C LYS A 144 7.71 15.70 21.82
N LEU A 145 8.13 14.61 22.45
CA LEU A 145 7.31 13.41 22.61
C LEU A 145 6.10 13.70 23.51
N GLU A 146 6.31 14.36 24.66
CA GLU A 146 5.23 14.74 25.57
C GLU A 146 4.18 15.61 24.89
N LYS A 147 4.59 16.61 24.10
CA LYS A 147 3.68 17.47 23.33
C LYS A 147 2.84 16.68 22.32
N ARG A 148 3.42 15.67 21.68
CA ARG A 148 2.72 14.83 20.69
C ARG A 148 1.77 13.83 21.35
N GLN A 149 2.13 13.32 22.52
CA GLN A 149 1.29 12.38 23.27
C GLN A 149 -0.07 12.98 23.66
N GLN A 150 -0.14 14.29 23.88
CA GLN A 150 -1.39 15.00 24.24
C GLN A 150 -2.47 14.93 23.14
N GLY A 151 -2.09 14.89 21.86
CA GLY A 151 -3.03 14.82 20.73
C GLY A 151 -3.35 13.41 20.25
N ARG A 152 -2.80 12.38 20.91
CA ARG A 152 -2.81 11.01 20.41
C ARG A 152 -4.18 10.34 20.56
N LYS A 153 -4.86 10.12 19.43
CA LYS A 153 -6.09 9.32 19.36
C LYS A 153 -5.95 8.30 18.22
N LEU A 154 -6.06 7.02 18.55
CA LEU A 154 -6.13 5.93 17.58
C LEU A 154 -7.50 5.28 17.62
N ASP A 155 -8.02 4.92 16.46
CA ASP A 155 -9.25 4.15 16.36
C ASP A 155 -9.01 2.70 16.80
N PRO A 156 -9.92 2.09 17.59
CA PRO A 156 -9.76 0.71 18.06
C PRO A 156 -9.57 -0.32 16.92
N HIS A 157 -10.23 -0.14 15.77
CA HIS A 157 -10.11 -1.08 14.65
C HIS A 157 -8.73 -0.98 14.00
N ILE A 158 -8.15 0.23 13.97
CA ILE A 158 -6.79 0.43 13.47
C ILE A 158 -5.78 -0.23 14.42
N GLU A 159 -5.98 -0.12 15.74
CA GLU A 159 -5.13 -0.79 16.73
C GLU A 159 -5.16 -2.33 16.58
N GLU A 160 -6.34 -2.91 16.33
CA GLU A 160 -6.49 -4.33 16.05
C GLU A 160 -5.75 -4.74 14.75
N GLN A 161 -5.87 -3.96 13.68
CA GLN A 161 -5.14 -4.19 12.44
C GLN A 161 -3.61 -4.12 12.66
N PHE A 162 -3.12 -3.16 13.44
CA PHE A 162 -1.71 -3.11 13.84
C PHE A 162 -1.31 -4.33 14.67
N ALA A 163 -2.16 -4.84 15.55
CA ALA A 163 -1.88 -6.06 16.31
C ALA A 163 -1.82 -7.32 15.42
N SER A 164 -2.59 -7.35 14.32
CA SER A 164 -2.50 -8.41 13.30
C SER A 164 -1.25 -8.29 12.42
N GLY A 165 -0.65 -7.09 12.35
CA GLY A 165 0.48 -6.79 11.45
C GLY A 165 0.07 -6.55 10.00
N ARG A 166 -1.23 -6.54 9.70
CA ARG A 166 -1.78 -6.34 8.36
C ARG A 166 -2.77 -5.19 8.37
N LEU A 167 -2.48 -4.16 7.57
CA LEU A 167 -3.33 -2.98 7.44
C LEU A 167 -4.14 -3.06 6.16
N LEU A 168 -5.39 -2.61 6.21
CA LEU A 168 -6.21 -2.45 5.02
C LEU A 168 -5.92 -1.10 4.36
N ALA A 169 -5.67 -1.11 3.06
CA ALA A 169 -5.45 0.11 2.28
C ALA A 169 -6.15 0.04 0.92
N CYS A 170 -6.40 1.20 0.33
CA CYS A 170 -7.00 1.31 -1.01
C CYS A 170 -5.95 1.84 -1.99
N ILE A 171 -5.83 1.22 -3.16
CA ILE A 171 -4.93 1.73 -4.21
C ILE A 171 -5.60 2.91 -4.91
N SER A 172 -4.98 4.09 -4.90
CA SER A 172 -5.48 5.28 -5.59
C SER A 172 -4.92 5.44 -7.00
N SER A 173 -3.75 4.83 -7.25
CA SER A 173 -3.04 4.91 -8.52
C SER A 173 -3.55 3.92 -9.60
N ARG A 174 -3.17 4.14 -10.86
CA ARG A 174 -3.45 3.24 -11.98
C ARG A 174 -2.17 2.55 -12.45
N PRO A 175 -1.80 1.39 -11.91
CA PRO A 175 -0.48 0.78 -12.13
C PRO A 175 -0.16 0.50 -13.62
N GLY A 176 -1.18 0.22 -14.43
CA GLY A 176 -1.03 0.05 -15.89
C GLY A 176 -0.68 1.33 -16.67
N GLN A 177 -0.72 2.52 -16.04
CA GLN A 177 -0.40 3.81 -16.68
C GLN A 177 0.73 4.56 -15.97
N CYS A 178 0.78 4.49 -14.64
CA CYS A 178 1.81 5.16 -13.83
C CYS A 178 2.97 4.23 -13.42
N GLY A 179 2.82 2.91 -13.56
CA GLY A 179 3.85 1.94 -13.19
C GLY A 179 4.02 1.75 -11.68
N ARG A 180 3.05 2.21 -10.88
CA ARG A 180 3.08 2.18 -9.41
C ARG A 180 1.71 1.81 -8.84
N ALA A 181 1.71 1.13 -7.69
CA ALA A 181 0.53 0.81 -6.91
C ALA A 181 0.65 1.53 -5.56
N ASP A 182 0.20 2.78 -5.51
CA ASP A 182 0.28 3.66 -4.33
C ASP A 182 -1.15 3.91 -3.80
N GLY A 183 -1.26 4.16 -2.49
CA GLY A 183 -2.54 4.24 -1.77
C GLY A 183 -2.58 5.27 -0.66
#